data_AF-A0A2N9MGW2-F1
#
_entry.id   AF-A0A2N9MGW2-F1
#
_cell.length_a   1.000
_cell.length_b   1.000
_cell.length_c   1.000
_cell.angle_alpha   90.00
_cell.angle_beta   90.00
_cell.angle_gamma   90.00
#
_symmetry.space_group_name_H-M   'P 1'
#
loop_
_entity.id
_entity.type
_entity.pdbx_description
1 polymer ?
#
loop_
_entity_poly.entity_id
_entity_poly.type
_entity_poly.pdbx_seq_one_letter_code
_entity_poly.pdbx_strand_id
1 'polypeptide(L)'
;MTGAYLAGVDAMKEGAGRRDIIKAGVTYVNEHHGGVKTAAGQKAAEQIATNGQWPLHGLGLDMAEGFPRVLHAGNVICFEPGVEVDGQMLFVEDTILITVNGHEILNPPLPYWAGDIERELAKRRK
;
A
#
# COMPACT_ATOMS: atom_id res chain seq x y z
N MET A 1 2.98 7.12 -3.66
CA MET A 1 2.71 5.69 -3.43
C MET A 1 2.76 5.35 -1.95
N THR A 2 3.93 5.41 -1.28
CA THR A 2 4.11 5.01 0.13
C THR A 2 3.04 5.50 1.10
N GLY A 3 2.72 6.80 1.11
CA GLY A 3 1.69 7.31 2.02
C GLY A 3 0.26 6.84 1.69
N ALA A 4 -0.05 6.60 0.41
CA ALA A 4 -1.33 6.04 -0.02
C ALA A 4 -1.47 4.57 0.41
N TYR A 5 -0.38 3.81 0.30
CA TYR A 5 -0.26 2.46 0.83
C TYR A 5 -0.49 2.44 2.35
N LEU A 6 0.27 3.22 3.11
CA LEU A 6 0.15 3.27 4.58
C LEU A 6 -1.26 3.69 5.03
N ALA A 7 -1.88 4.67 4.36
CA ALA A 7 -3.26 5.06 4.66
C ALA A 7 -4.27 3.92 4.41
N GLY A 8 -4.04 3.11 3.36
CA GLY A 8 -4.81 1.90 3.10
C GLY A 8 -4.62 0.85 4.21
N VAL A 9 -3.38 0.63 4.64
CA VAL A 9 -3.03 -0.28 5.74
C VAL A 9 -3.69 0.18 7.05
N ASP A 10 -3.63 1.46 7.39
CA ASP A 10 -4.28 2.04 8.57
C ASP A 10 -5.80 1.86 8.59
N ALA A 11 -6.43 1.75 7.41
CA ALA A 11 -7.85 1.47 7.28
C ALA A 11 -8.21 -0.02 7.47
N MET A 12 -7.22 -0.92 7.49
CA MET A 12 -7.44 -2.36 7.66
C MET A 12 -7.69 -2.71 9.11
N LYS A 13 -8.92 -3.14 9.38
CA LYS A 13 -9.41 -3.59 10.69
C LYS A 13 -10.69 -4.41 10.51
N GLU A 14 -11.12 -5.06 11.59
CA GLU A 14 -12.42 -5.73 11.66
C GLU A 14 -13.55 -4.88 11.03
N GLY A 15 -14.31 -5.49 10.13
CA GLY A 15 -15.45 -4.89 9.43
C GLY A 15 -15.11 -4.01 8.23
N ALA A 16 -13.84 -3.65 7.99
CA ALA A 16 -13.46 -2.84 6.83
C ALA A 16 -13.61 -3.63 5.52
N GLY A 17 -14.09 -2.98 4.46
CA GLY A 17 -14.16 -3.55 3.12
C GLY A 17 -13.10 -3.00 2.18
N ARG A 18 -12.95 -3.63 1.00
CA ARG A 18 -12.04 -3.17 -0.06
C ARG A 18 -12.20 -1.68 -0.40
N ARG A 19 -13.45 -1.19 -0.41
CA ARG A 19 -13.75 0.21 -0.72
C ARG A 19 -13.19 1.18 0.32
N ASP A 20 -13.21 0.81 1.59
CA ASP A 20 -12.72 1.67 2.67
C ASP A 20 -11.20 1.83 2.58
N ILE A 21 -10.50 0.73 2.30
CA ILE A 21 -9.05 0.67 2.13
C ILE A 21 -8.60 1.52 0.94
N ILE A 22 -9.21 1.30 -0.23
CA ILE A 22 -8.89 2.08 -1.44
C ILE A 22 -9.22 3.56 -1.23
N LYS A 23 -10.37 3.86 -0.62
CA LYS A 23 -10.76 5.24 -0.33
C LYS A 23 -9.75 5.94 0.57
N ALA A 24 -9.23 5.27 1.60
CA ALA A 24 -8.22 5.85 2.48
C ALA A 24 -6.94 6.24 1.70
N GLY A 25 -6.45 5.36 0.84
CA GLY A 25 -5.28 5.63 0.01
C GLY A 25 -5.50 6.75 -1.01
N VAL A 26 -6.66 6.78 -1.68
CA VAL A 26 -7.03 7.86 -2.61
C VAL A 26 -7.17 9.20 -1.88
N THR A 27 -7.83 9.23 -0.73
CA THR A 27 -7.97 10.43 0.11
C THR A 27 -6.59 10.99 0.48
N TYR A 28 -5.67 10.14 0.94
CA TYR A 28 -4.32 10.56 1.29
C TYR A 28 -3.65 11.28 0.12
N VAL A 29 -3.73 10.72 -1.09
CA VAL A 29 -3.12 11.33 -2.28
C VAL A 29 -3.78 12.67 -2.60
N ASN A 30 -5.10 12.74 -2.57
CA ASN A 30 -5.82 13.99 -2.83
C ASN A 30 -5.44 15.10 -1.83
N GLU A 31 -5.15 14.77 -0.58
CA GLU A 31 -4.72 15.74 0.43
C GLU A 31 -3.24 16.15 0.28
N HIS A 32 -2.38 15.26 -0.20
CA HIS A 32 -0.92 15.45 -0.15
C HIS A 32 -0.24 15.66 -1.51
N HIS A 33 -0.95 15.49 -2.64
CA HIS A 33 -0.36 15.57 -3.98
C HIS A 33 0.31 16.93 -4.27
N GLY A 34 -0.18 18.03 -3.69
CA GLY A 34 0.43 19.36 -3.81
C GLY A 34 1.85 19.46 -3.24
N GLY A 35 2.26 18.53 -2.37
CA GLY A 35 3.61 18.46 -1.83
C GLY A 35 4.62 17.73 -2.73
N VAL A 36 4.17 17.11 -3.83
CA VAL A 36 5.01 16.28 -4.69
C VAL A 36 5.75 17.16 -5.73
N LYS A 37 7.08 17.12 -5.66
CA LYS A 37 7.95 18.06 -6.42
C LYS A 37 8.43 17.54 -7.77
N THR A 38 8.48 16.23 -7.96
CA THR A 38 9.01 15.63 -9.19
C THR A 38 7.88 15.40 -10.19
N ALA A 39 8.17 15.58 -11.48
CA ALA A 39 7.18 15.33 -12.54
C ALA A 39 6.66 13.88 -12.50
N ALA A 40 7.55 12.90 -12.30
CA ALA A 40 7.17 11.49 -12.14
C ALA A 40 6.26 11.26 -10.92
N GLY A 41 6.56 11.92 -9.79
CA GLY A 41 5.72 11.82 -8.60
C GLY A 41 4.35 12.47 -8.77
N GLN A 42 4.27 13.58 -9.51
CA GLN A 42 3.00 14.25 -9.83
C GLN A 42 2.13 13.37 -10.72
N LYS A 43 2.70 12.78 -11.78
CA LYS A 43 2.01 11.79 -12.63
C LYS A 43 1.51 10.59 -11.82
N ALA A 44 2.38 10.05 -10.94
CA ALA A 44 1.99 8.96 -10.05
C ALA A 44 0.80 9.34 -9.16
N ALA A 45 0.81 10.54 -8.57
CA ALA A 45 -0.27 11.01 -7.71
C ALA A 45 -1.58 11.16 -8.48
N GLU A 46 -1.55 11.75 -9.67
CA GLU A 46 -2.73 11.90 -10.54
C GLU A 46 -3.33 10.53 -10.93
N GLN A 47 -2.49 9.58 -11.34
CA GLN A 47 -2.94 8.23 -11.67
C GLN A 47 -3.52 7.51 -10.46
N ILE A 48 -2.86 7.54 -9.30
CA ILE A 48 -3.38 6.92 -8.08
C ILE A 48 -4.76 7.49 -7.72
N ALA A 49 -4.96 8.80 -7.87
CA ALA A 49 -6.22 9.47 -7.55
C ALA A 49 -7.37 9.10 -8.51
N THR A 50 -7.07 8.73 -9.76
CA THR A 50 -8.09 8.55 -10.81
C THR A 50 -8.29 7.10 -11.23
N ASN A 51 -7.21 6.32 -11.38
CA ASN A 51 -7.25 4.95 -11.91
C ASN A 51 -6.15 4.04 -11.33
N GLY A 52 -5.69 4.32 -10.10
CA GLY A 52 -4.64 3.53 -9.44
C GLY A 52 -4.97 2.03 -9.39
N GLN A 53 -3.94 1.20 -9.46
CA GLN A 53 -4.09 -0.23 -9.26
C GLN A 53 -4.05 -0.52 -7.76
N TRP A 54 -5.08 -1.24 -7.28
CA TRP A 54 -5.21 -1.62 -5.87
C TRP A 54 -5.44 -3.14 -5.74
N PRO A 55 -4.49 -3.99 -6.19
CA PRO A 55 -4.61 -5.41 -5.89
C PRO A 55 -4.59 -5.62 -4.38
N LEU A 56 -5.59 -6.37 -3.94
CA LEU A 56 -5.92 -6.59 -2.55
C LEU A 56 -6.63 -7.93 -2.47
N HIS A 57 -5.99 -8.92 -1.87
CA HIS A 57 -6.45 -10.31 -1.93
C HIS A 57 -6.10 -11.06 -0.66
N GLY A 58 -6.81 -12.16 -0.39
CA GLY A 58 -6.46 -13.05 0.71
C GLY A 58 -5.14 -13.76 0.41
N LEU A 59 -4.38 -14.08 1.45
CA LEU A 59 -3.16 -14.88 1.34
C LEU A 59 -3.18 -15.99 2.38
N GLY A 60 -2.99 -17.22 1.94
CA GLY A 60 -3.06 -18.39 2.80
C GLY A 60 -2.25 -19.54 2.23
N LEU A 61 -2.92 -20.64 1.89
CA LEU A 61 -2.27 -21.76 1.20
C LEU A 61 -2.04 -21.44 -0.28
N ASP A 62 -2.93 -20.65 -0.86
CA ASP A 62 -2.77 -20.11 -2.21
C ASP A 62 -2.20 -18.70 -2.17
N MET A 63 -1.43 -18.36 -3.21
CA MET A 63 -0.78 -17.06 -3.36
C MET A 63 -1.77 -15.92 -3.59
N ALA A 64 -2.97 -16.21 -4.11
CA ALA A 64 -3.98 -15.20 -4.40
C ALA A 64 -5.37 -15.77 -4.15
N GLU A 65 -5.82 -15.68 -2.91
CA GLU A 65 -7.18 -16.03 -2.53
C GLU A 65 -8.12 -14.84 -2.75
N GLY A 66 -9.41 -15.08 -2.97
CA GLY A 66 -10.38 -13.99 -3.12
C GLY A 66 -10.37 -13.04 -1.91
N PHE A 67 -10.60 -11.74 -2.14
CA PHE A 67 -10.77 -10.80 -1.04
C PHE A 67 -12.10 -11.06 -0.32
N PRO A 68 -12.11 -11.17 1.03
CA PRO A 68 -13.35 -11.38 1.77
C PRO A 68 -14.28 -10.17 1.62
N ARG A 69 -15.59 -10.35 1.79
CA ARG A 69 -16.56 -9.24 1.64
C ARG A 69 -16.25 -8.07 2.59
N VAL A 70 -15.89 -8.41 3.83
CA VAL A 70 -15.36 -7.53 4.86
C VAL A 70 -14.24 -8.27 5.57
N LEU A 71 -13.32 -7.52 6.17
CA LEU A 71 -12.22 -8.06 6.94
C LEU A 71 -12.70 -8.55 8.31
N HIS A 72 -12.14 -9.67 8.73
CA HIS A 72 -12.29 -10.23 10.07
C HIS A 72 -10.92 -10.51 10.67
N ALA A 73 -10.82 -10.45 12.00
CA ALA A 73 -9.64 -10.85 12.73
C ALA A 73 -9.22 -12.28 12.33
N GLY A 74 -7.93 -12.46 12.06
CA GLY A 74 -7.37 -13.70 11.52
C GLY A 74 -7.34 -13.76 10.00
N ASN A 75 -7.96 -12.82 9.26
CA ASN A 75 -7.71 -12.70 7.83
C ASN A 75 -6.26 -12.25 7.59
N VAL A 76 -5.63 -12.85 6.58
CA VAL A 76 -4.32 -12.44 6.10
C VAL A 76 -4.51 -11.91 4.68
N ILE A 77 -4.07 -10.69 4.46
CA ILE A 77 -4.33 -9.92 3.25
C ILE A 77 -3.01 -9.50 2.64
N CYS A 78 -2.81 -9.79 1.35
CA CYS A 78 -1.79 -9.11 0.57
C CYS A 78 -2.36 -7.79 0.04
N PHE A 79 -1.59 -6.72 0.18
CA PHE A 79 -1.92 -5.40 -0.35
C PHE A 79 -0.75 -4.81 -1.09
N GLU A 80 -0.93 -4.60 -2.40
CA GLU A 80 0.14 -4.25 -3.32
C GLU A 80 -0.23 -3.08 -4.26
N PRO A 81 -0.63 -1.90 -3.74
CA PRO A 81 -1.01 -0.78 -4.58
C PRO A 81 0.14 -0.34 -5.49
N GLY A 82 -0.21 -0.07 -6.74
CA GLY A 82 0.75 0.11 -7.81
C GLY A 82 0.34 1.16 -8.83
N VAL A 83 1.33 1.73 -9.52
CA VAL A 83 1.13 2.66 -10.62
C VAL A 83 2.27 2.58 -11.62
N GLU A 84 1.94 2.63 -12.91
CA GLU A 84 2.93 2.71 -13.99
C GLU A 84 3.14 4.16 -14.43
N VAL A 85 4.37 4.65 -14.28
CA VAL A 85 4.78 6.00 -14.69
C VAL A 85 5.93 5.88 -15.69
N ASP A 86 5.73 6.41 -16.89
CA ASP A 86 6.76 6.47 -17.94
C ASP A 86 7.43 5.09 -18.21
N GLY A 87 6.63 4.01 -18.21
CA GLY A 87 7.08 2.64 -18.43
C GLY A 87 7.74 1.97 -17.23
N GLN A 88 7.68 2.59 -16.05
CA GLN A 88 8.18 2.03 -14.79
C GLN A 88 7.04 1.74 -13.84
N MET A 89 6.98 0.51 -13.34
CA MET A 89 6.03 0.15 -12.29
C MET A 89 6.58 0.54 -10.92
N LEU A 90 5.79 1.31 -10.17
CA LEU A 90 6.05 1.69 -8.79
C LEU A 90 4.98 1.05 -7.92
N PHE A 91 5.37 0.14 -7.04
CA PHE A 91 4.45 -0.52 -6.11
C PHE A 91 5.13 -0.76 -4.76
N VAL A 92 4.31 -0.96 -3.74
CA VAL A 92 4.72 -1.40 -2.41
C VAL A 92 3.78 -2.55 -2.04
N GLU A 93 4.32 -3.65 -1.53
CA GLU A 93 3.56 -4.85 -1.20
C GLU A 93 3.93 -5.31 0.20
N ASP A 94 2.92 -5.64 0.99
CA ASP A 94 3.07 -6.41 2.23
C ASP A 94 1.90 -7.37 2.46
N THR A 95 2.17 -8.35 3.30
CA THR A 95 1.22 -9.28 3.90
C THR A 95 0.82 -8.78 5.28
N ILE A 96 -0.48 -8.70 5.51
CA ILE A 96 -1.07 -8.01 6.65
C ILE A 96 -2.06 -8.95 7.35
N LEU A 97 -1.82 -9.23 8.62
CA LEU A 97 -2.76 -9.92 9.49
C LEU A 97 -3.76 -8.92 10.06
N ILE A 98 -5.05 -9.18 9.89
CA ILE A 98 -6.11 -8.42 10.55
C ILE A 98 -6.24 -8.92 11.99
N THR A 99 -6.24 -8.00 12.94
CA THR A 99 -6.42 -8.27 14.36
C THR A 99 -7.75 -7.69 14.84
N VAL A 100 -8.17 -8.08 16.05
CA VAL A 100 -9.38 -7.51 16.68
C VAL A 100 -9.32 -5.98 16.85
N ASN A 101 -8.11 -5.42 16.90
CA ASN A 101 -7.88 -3.99 17.17
C ASN A 101 -7.32 -3.22 15.96
N GLY A 102 -7.13 -3.87 14.80
CA GLY A 102 -6.48 -3.24 13.65
C GLY A 102 -5.80 -4.27 12.76
N HIS A 103 -4.50 -4.08 12.54
CA HIS A 103 -3.69 -4.92 11.67
C HIS A 103 -2.27 -5.10 12.21
N GLU A 104 -1.55 -6.06 11.66
CA GLU A 104 -0.12 -6.32 11.87
C GLU A 104 0.51 -6.62 10.51
N ILE A 105 1.60 -5.95 10.17
CA ILE A 105 2.39 -6.27 8.98
C ILE A 105 3.29 -7.47 9.32
N LEU A 106 3.15 -8.55 8.55
CA LEU A 106 3.89 -9.80 8.79
C LEU A 106 5.26 -9.83 8.13
N ASN A 107 5.48 -8.99 7.12
CA ASN A 107 6.76 -8.87 6.45
C ASN A 107 7.83 -8.38 7.44
N PRO A 108 9.10 -8.82 7.31
CA PRO A 108 10.19 -8.20 8.03
C PRO A 108 10.20 -6.68 7.81
N PRO A 109 10.57 -5.88 8.83
CA PRO A 109 10.56 -4.43 8.69
C PRO A 109 11.49 -4.00 7.55
N LEU A 110 10.89 -3.41 6.51
CA LEU A 110 11.58 -2.82 5.36
C LEU A 110 11.38 -1.31 5.33
N PRO A 111 12.37 -0.54 4.85
CA PRO A 111 12.20 0.89 4.66
C PRO A 111 11.25 1.18 3.49
N TYR A 112 10.19 1.95 3.72
CA TYR A 112 9.24 2.35 2.67
C TYR A 112 9.55 3.68 2.01
N TRP A 113 10.27 4.57 2.70
CA TRP A 113 10.56 5.91 2.19
C TRP A 113 11.86 5.90 1.39
N ALA A 114 11.87 6.60 0.26
CA ALA A 114 13.04 6.67 -0.62
C ALA A 114 14.33 7.03 0.14
N GLY A 115 14.28 8.02 1.04
CA GLY A 115 15.44 8.42 1.83
C GLY A 115 15.92 7.34 2.82
N ASP A 116 15.03 6.51 3.36
CA ASP A 116 15.40 5.37 4.20
C ASP A 116 16.04 4.24 3.36
N ILE A 117 15.46 3.95 2.19
CA ILE A 117 15.99 2.97 1.24
C ILE A 117 17.40 3.37 0.79
N GLU A 118 17.59 4.62 0.38
CA GLU A 118 18.89 5.17 -0.03
C GLU A 118 19.93 5.08 1.09
N ARG A 119 19.54 5.40 2.34
CA ARG A 119 20.41 5.25 3.51
C ARG A 119 20.82 3.80 3.73
N GLU A 120 19.89 2.87 3.61
CA GLU A 120 20.16 1.45 3.83
C GLU A 120 21.07 0.87 2.73
N LEU A 121 20.84 1.26 1.47
CA LEU A 121 21.73 0.90 0.36
C LEU A 121 23.15 1.47 0.55
N ALA A 122 23.28 2.70 1.05
CA ALA A 122 24.58 3.33 1.26
C ALA A 122 25.43 2.61 2.32
N LYS A 123 24.82 2.01 3.35
CA LYS A 123 25.54 1.21 4.36
C LYS A 123 26.19 -0.03 3.78
N ARG A 124 25.57 -0.65 2.77
CA ARG A 124 25.99 -1.92 2.16
C ARG A 124 27.06 -1.77 1.08
N ARG A 125 27.30 -0.54 0.62
CA ARG A 125 28.33 -0.21 -0.39
C ARG A 125 29.70 0.09 0.22
N LYS A 126 29.81 0.08 1.55
CA LYS A 126 31.05 0.21 2.31
C LYS A 126 31.54 -1.18 2.72
#